data_AF-A0A847F9B5-F1
#
_entry.id   AF-A0A847F9B5-F1
#
_cell.length_a   1.000
_cell.length_b   1.000
_cell.length_c   1.000
_cell.angle_alpha   90.00
_cell.angle_beta   90.00
_cell.angle_gamma   90.00
#
_symmetry.space_group_name_H-M   'P 1'
#
loop_
_entity.id
_entity.type
_entity.pdbx_description
1 polymer ?
#
loop_
_entity_poly.entity_id
_entity_poly.type
_entity_poly.pdbx_seq_one_letter_code
_entity_poly.pdbx_strand_id
1 'polypeptide(L)'
;MALTPFNILGSSETYEHKTYPLLLGKAEFTEDYLSGKKLWGACKHATETHAKIKSINAQKALAVPGVKAILTYEDSPTIFSSDVLFWGQPIVGIVADDWYKA
;
A
#
# COMPACT_ATOMS: atom_id res chain seq x y z
N MET A 1 39.34 2.39 38.59
CA MET A 1 38.41 3.09 37.68
C MET A 1 37.12 2.29 37.70
N ALA A 2 36.10 2.73 38.44
CA ALA A 2 34.85 2.00 38.56
C ALA A 2 34.00 2.22 37.29
N LEU A 3 33.60 1.14 36.63
CA LEU A 3 32.65 1.21 35.52
C LEU A 3 31.31 1.69 36.08
N THR A 4 30.74 2.76 35.50
CA THR A 4 29.36 3.17 35.78
C THR A 4 28.45 1.96 35.56
N PRO A 5 27.53 1.65 36.48
CA PRO A 5 26.63 0.53 36.30
C PRO A 5 25.83 0.75 35.02
N PHE A 6 25.96 -0.17 34.07
CA PHE A 6 25.17 -0.18 32.85
C PHE A 6 23.73 -0.50 33.23
N ASN A 7 22.92 0.53 33.48
CA ASN A 7 21.50 0.42 33.81
C ASN A 7 20.67 0.13 32.55
N ILE A 8 21.12 -0.84 31.74
CA ILE A 8 20.57 -1.11 30.40
C ILE A 8 19.44 -2.14 30.50
N LEU A 9 19.57 -3.12 31.40
CA LEU A 9 18.59 -4.19 31.59
C LEU A 9 17.71 -3.88 32.79
N GLY A 10 16.39 -3.78 32.57
CA GLY A 10 15.39 -3.59 33.64
C GLY A 10 15.09 -2.15 34.04
N SER A 11 15.70 -1.15 33.38
CA SER A 11 15.32 0.24 33.59
C SER A 11 14.00 0.55 32.87
N SER A 12 13.14 1.37 33.46
CA SER A 12 11.88 1.81 32.83
C SER A 12 12.10 2.60 31.55
N GLU A 13 13.28 3.20 31.38
CA GLU A 13 13.66 3.98 30.20
C GLU A 13 14.07 3.10 29.00
N THR A 14 14.62 1.90 29.26
CA THR A 14 14.95 0.89 28.24
C THR A 14 13.92 -0.22 28.11
N TYR A 15 12.85 -0.21 28.94
CA TYR A 15 11.82 -1.23 28.93
C TYR A 15 11.16 -1.39 27.55
N GLU A 16 10.88 -0.27 26.87
CA GLU A 16 10.29 -0.31 25.53
C GLU A 16 10.84 0.76 24.59
N HIS A 17 11.76 0.36 23.72
CA HIS A 17 12.46 1.25 22.79
C HIS A 17 11.55 1.89 21.72
N LYS A 18 10.39 1.28 21.44
CA LYS A 18 9.48 1.73 20.38
C LYS A 18 8.51 2.81 20.83
N THR A 19 8.19 2.88 22.12
CA THR A 19 7.15 3.76 22.64
C THR A 19 7.47 5.23 22.40
N TYR A 20 8.70 5.64 22.66
CA TYR A 20 9.10 7.04 22.51
C TYR A 20 9.02 7.56 21.06
N PRO A 21 9.60 6.88 20.03
CA PRO A 21 9.46 7.33 18.64
C PRO A 21 8.02 7.26 18.12
N LEU A 22 7.21 6.31 18.59
CA LEU A 22 5.78 6.23 18.24
C LEU A 22 5.01 7.45 18.75
N LEU A 23 5.18 7.82 20.02
CA LEU A 23 4.51 8.97 20.62
C LEU A 23 4.95 10.31 20.01
N LEU A 24 6.16 10.38 19.46
CA LEU A 24 6.71 11.57 18.83
C LEU A 24 6.48 11.65 17.31
N GLY A 25 5.88 10.63 16.70
CA GLY A 25 5.75 10.55 15.23
C GLY A 25 7.11 10.45 14.51
N LYS A 26 8.13 9.93 15.18
CA LYS A 26 9.48 9.67 14.61
C LYS A 26 9.67 8.21 14.19
N ALA A 27 8.69 7.36 14.45
CA ALA A 27 8.70 6.00 13.94
C ALA A 27 8.48 6.03 12.42
N GLU A 28 9.32 5.31 11.68
CA GLU A 28 9.24 5.23 10.23
C GLU A 28 8.45 3.99 9.82
N PHE A 29 7.32 4.19 9.16
CA PHE A 29 6.50 3.16 8.53
C PHE A 29 6.72 3.14 7.02
N THR A 30 6.23 2.10 6.36
CA THR A 30 6.44 1.88 4.92
C THR A 30 6.04 3.08 4.05
N GLU A 31 4.97 3.77 4.42
CA GLU A 31 4.45 4.94 3.69
C GLU A 31 5.22 6.24 3.95
N ASP A 32 5.98 6.32 5.06
CA ASP A 32 6.77 7.51 5.40
C ASP A 32 8.00 7.67 4.50
N TYR A 33 8.44 6.58 3.87
CA TYR A 33 9.54 6.58 2.92
C TYR A 33 9.13 7.21 1.59
N LEU A 34 9.08 8.54 1.52
CA LEU A 34 8.75 9.33 0.32
C LEU A 34 9.93 9.55 -0.63
N SER A 35 11.07 8.87 -0.42
CA SER A 35 12.28 9.10 -1.22
C SER A 35 12.09 8.71 -2.71
N GLY A 36 12.28 9.67 -3.63
CA GLY A 36 12.44 9.43 -5.08
C GLY A 36 11.19 9.65 -5.94
N LYS A 37 11.21 9.12 -7.18
CA LYS A 37 10.09 9.14 -8.15
C LYS A 37 9.21 7.89 -7.96
N LYS A 38 8.53 7.78 -6.82
CA LYS A 38 7.63 6.64 -6.56
C LYS A 38 6.33 6.80 -7.34
N LEU A 39 5.75 5.67 -7.72
CA LEU A 39 4.39 5.61 -8.25
C LEU A 39 3.46 5.14 -7.14
N TRP A 40 2.23 5.62 -7.20
CA TRP A 40 1.15 5.27 -6.29
C TRP A 40 0.26 4.23 -6.95
N GLY A 41 -0.06 3.19 -6.19
CA GLY A 41 -0.95 2.11 -6.62
C GLY A 41 -2.27 2.18 -5.88
N ALA A 42 -3.38 2.08 -6.60
CA ALA A 42 -4.72 1.95 -6.03
C ALA A 42 -5.47 0.80 -6.70
N CYS A 43 -6.40 0.17 -5.97
CA CYS A 43 -7.20 -0.93 -6.49
C CYS A 43 -8.66 -0.51 -6.68
N LYS A 44 -9.22 -0.82 -7.86
CA LYS A 44 -10.66 -0.84 -8.03
C LYS A 44 -11.20 -2.19 -7.57
N HIS A 45 -12.18 -2.12 -6.68
CA HIS A 45 -12.82 -3.29 -6.10
C HIS A 45 -14.14 -3.62 -6.81
N ALA A 46 -14.49 -4.90 -6.80
CA ALA A 46 -15.75 -5.40 -7.31
C ALA A 46 -16.94 -4.97 -6.43
N THR A 47 -18.04 -4.57 -7.07
CA THR A 47 -19.31 -4.22 -6.41
C THR A 47 -20.23 -5.41 -6.22
N GLU A 48 -20.02 -6.48 -6.98
CA GLU A 48 -20.81 -7.71 -6.94
C GLU A 48 -20.10 -8.76 -6.08
N THR A 49 -20.87 -9.64 -5.42
CA THR A 49 -20.33 -10.71 -4.58
C THR A 49 -19.87 -11.92 -5.37
N HIS A 50 -20.62 -12.33 -6.40
CA HIS A 50 -20.27 -13.47 -7.24
C HIS A 50 -20.67 -13.17 -8.69
N ALA A 51 -19.69 -12.90 -9.53
CA ALA A 51 -19.92 -12.46 -10.91
C ALA A 51 -18.73 -12.80 -11.81
N LYS A 52 -19.01 -12.93 -13.11
CA LYS A 52 -17.97 -13.04 -14.12
C LYS A 52 -17.78 -11.71 -14.85
N ILE A 53 -16.56 -11.20 -14.83
CA ILE A 53 -16.17 -9.99 -15.55
C ILE A 53 -16.16 -10.32 -17.05
N LYS A 54 -17.05 -9.68 -17.80
CA LYS A 54 -17.13 -9.85 -19.26
C LYS A 54 -16.11 -8.99 -20.01
N SER A 55 -15.87 -7.78 -19.50
CA SER A 55 -14.98 -6.79 -20.11
C SER A 55 -14.66 -5.67 -19.13
N ILE A 56 -13.45 -5.12 -19.21
CA ILE A 56 -13.03 -3.93 -18.46
C ILE A 56 -12.63 -2.87 -19.48
N ASN A 57 -13.27 -1.69 -19.44
CA ASN A 57 -12.86 -0.55 -20.26
C ASN A 57 -12.02 0.43 -19.43
N ALA A 58 -10.71 0.41 -19.66
CA ALA A 58 -9.72 1.25 -18.98
C ALA A 58 -9.41 2.59 -19.70
N GLN A 59 -10.01 2.86 -20.86
CA GLN A 59 -9.62 4.00 -21.73
C GLN A 59 -9.72 5.35 -21.03
N LYS A 60 -10.81 5.58 -20.28
CA LYS A 60 -11.03 6.85 -19.57
C LYS A 60 -9.98 7.08 -18.49
N ALA A 61 -9.56 6.03 -17.80
CA ALA A 61 -8.59 6.13 -16.73
C ALA A 61 -7.16 6.29 -17.28
N LEU A 62 -6.81 5.62 -18.39
CA LEU A 62 -5.55 5.84 -19.10
C LEU A 62 -5.42 7.26 -19.68
N ALA A 63 -6.54 7.91 -19.99
CA ALA A 63 -6.55 9.29 -20.48
C ALA A 63 -6.27 10.33 -19.37
N VAL A 64 -6.29 9.95 -18.09
CA VAL A 64 -6.02 10.87 -16.98
C VAL A 64 -4.52 11.20 -16.92
N PRO A 65 -4.13 12.48 -16.99
CA PRO A 65 -2.72 12.86 -16.88
C PRO A 65 -2.12 12.42 -15.55
N GLY A 66 -1.07 11.61 -15.61
CA GLY A 66 -0.35 11.10 -14.43
C GLY A 66 -0.57 9.62 -14.17
N VAL A 67 -1.64 9.02 -14.72
CA VAL A 67 -1.79 7.57 -14.78
C VAL A 67 -0.72 6.99 -15.71
N LYS A 68 0.01 5.99 -15.23
CA LYS A 68 1.10 5.32 -15.95
C LYS A 68 0.71 3.93 -16.44
N ALA A 69 -0.10 3.22 -15.67
CA ALA A 69 -0.55 1.88 -16.03
C ALA A 69 -1.89 1.56 -15.38
N ILE A 70 -2.63 0.66 -16.03
CA ILE A 70 -3.81 0.01 -15.50
C ILE A 70 -3.61 -1.48 -15.73
N LEU A 71 -3.67 -2.26 -14.66
CA LEU A 71 -3.43 -3.70 -14.64
C LEU A 71 -4.74 -4.43 -14.40
N THR A 72 -5.03 -5.39 -15.25
CA THR A 72 -6.22 -6.24 -15.19
C THR A 72 -5.84 -7.72 -15.10
N TYR A 73 -6.83 -8.61 -15.09
CA TYR A 73 -6.61 -10.06 -15.19
C TYR A 73 -5.93 -10.48 -16.50
N GLU A 74 -5.98 -9.64 -17.54
CA GLU A 74 -5.31 -9.91 -18.82
C GLU A 74 -3.80 -9.67 -18.72
N ASP A 75 -3.38 -8.69 -17.91
CA ASP A 75 -1.97 -8.35 -17.69
C ASP A 75 -1.34 -9.22 -16.60
N SER A 76 -2.10 -9.55 -15.56
CA SER A 76 -1.61 -10.30 -14.39
C SER A 76 -2.64 -11.33 -13.89
N PRO A 77 -2.76 -12.47 -14.59
CA PRO A 77 -3.77 -13.50 -14.29
C PRO A 77 -3.51 -14.27 -12.99
N THR A 78 -2.33 -14.12 -12.38
CA THR A 78 -2.00 -14.71 -11.07
C THR A 78 -2.40 -13.82 -9.91
N ILE A 79 -2.63 -12.52 -10.16
CA ILE A 79 -2.99 -11.53 -9.15
C ILE A 79 -4.48 -11.18 -9.24
N PHE A 80 -5.00 -11.01 -10.46
CA PHE A 80 -6.40 -10.70 -10.70
C PHE A 80 -7.11 -11.85 -11.40
N SER A 81 -8.39 -12.02 -11.11
CA SER A 81 -9.25 -13.04 -11.72
C SER A 81 -10.40 -12.38 -12.48
N SER A 82 -10.81 -13.01 -13.58
CA SER A 82 -12.06 -12.63 -14.27
C SER A 82 -13.31 -13.09 -13.51
N ASP A 83 -13.17 -14.02 -12.55
CA ASP A 83 -14.24 -14.46 -11.68
C ASP A 83 -14.12 -13.74 -10.32
N VAL A 84 -15.16 -12.99 -9.96
CA VAL A 84 -15.33 -12.32 -8.67
C VAL A 84 -15.99 -13.30 -7.72
N LEU A 85 -15.36 -13.55 -6.57
CA LEU A 85 -15.79 -14.53 -5.57
C LEU A 85 -16.35 -13.87 -4.30
N PHE A 86 -16.03 -12.60 -4.05
CA PHE A 86 -16.54 -11.85 -2.91
C PHE A 86 -16.65 -10.35 -3.20
N TRP A 87 -17.52 -9.68 -2.44
CA TRP A 87 -17.67 -8.23 -2.50
C TRP A 87 -16.40 -7.54 -2.02
N GLY A 88 -15.95 -6.53 -2.76
CA GLY A 88 -14.72 -5.83 -2.43
C GLY A 88 -13.44 -6.53 -2.94
N GLN A 89 -13.55 -7.58 -3.74
CA GLN A 89 -12.37 -8.21 -4.36
C GLN A 89 -11.65 -7.21 -5.28
N PRO A 90 -10.31 -7.05 -5.19
CA PRO A 90 -9.55 -6.24 -6.13
C PRO A 90 -9.61 -6.85 -7.53
N ILE A 91 -10.01 -6.05 -8.53
CA ILE A 91 -10.18 -6.51 -9.91
C ILE A 91 -9.31 -5.73 -10.91
N VAL A 92 -8.88 -4.53 -10.55
CA VAL A 92 -8.01 -3.69 -11.38
C VAL A 92 -7.04 -2.95 -10.48
N GLY A 93 -5.76 -2.93 -10.86
CA GLY A 93 -4.74 -2.06 -10.28
C GLY A 93 -4.55 -0.81 -11.14
N ILE A 94 -4.49 0.36 -10.51
CA ILE A 94 -4.24 1.65 -11.14
C ILE A 94 -2.90 2.15 -10.59
N VAL A 95 -2.02 2.60 -11.48
CA VAL A 95 -0.70 3.12 -11.11
C VAL A 95 -0.54 4.54 -11.63
N ALA A 96 -0.26 5.49 -10.75
CA ALA A 96 -0.12 6.91 -11.10
C ALA A 96 1.11 7.56 -10.44
N ASP A 97 1.46 8.77 -10.90
CA ASP A 97 2.53 9.57 -10.30
C ASP A 97 2.14 10.28 -9.00
N ASP A 98 0.85 10.33 -8.68
CA ASP A 98 0.31 11.01 -7.50
C ASP A 98 -0.84 10.19 -6.91
N TRP A 99 -0.97 10.20 -5.58
CA TRP A 99 -1.99 9.45 -4.84
C TRP A 99 -3.42 9.85 -5.22
N TYR A 100 -3.69 11.13 -5.49
CA TYR A 100 -5.04 11.60 -5.82
C TYR A 100 -5.48 11.19 -7.24
N LYS A 101 -4.56 10.66 -8.03
CA LYS A 101 -4.78 10.27 -9.44
C LYS A 101 -4.80 8.76 -9.64
N ALA A 102 -4.32 7.99 -8.67
CA ALA A 102 -4.43 6.53 -8.64
C ALA A 102 -5.85 6.14 -8.20
#